data_AF-A0AAI8Z9V7-F1
#
_entry.id   AF-A0AAI8Z9V7-F1
#
_cell.length_a   1.000
_cell.length_b   1.000
_cell.length_c   1.000
_cell.angle_alpha   90.00
_cell.angle_beta   90.00
_cell.angle_gamma   90.00
#
_symmetry.space_group_name_H-M   'P 1'
#
loop_
_entity.id
_entity.type
_entity.pdbx_description
1 polymer ?
#
loop_
_entity_poly.entity_id
_entity_poly.type
_entity_poly.pdbx_seq_one_letter_code
_entity_poly.pdbx_strand_id
1 'polypeptide(L)' 'MFRISSKLLPYFKGFSFSAEIIMLSVYMKCRFSLSYRDLEEMLSIRGAKCYVTKVGYHH' A
#
# COMPACT_ATOMS: atom_id res chain seq x y z
N MET A 1 -7.01 -11.25 -11.06
CA MET A 1 -7.59 -10.36 -10.02
C MET A 1 -7.22 -10.95 -8.67
N PHE A 2 -6.47 -10.24 -7.82
CA PHE A 2 -6.13 -10.75 -6.49
C PHE A 2 -7.42 -10.82 -5.66
N ARG A 3 -7.81 -12.02 -5.22
CA ARG A 3 -9.05 -12.22 -4.47
C ARG A 3 -8.73 -12.21 -2.99
N ILE A 4 -9.13 -11.16 -2.29
CA ILE A 4 -8.97 -11.08 -0.83
C ILE A 4 -10.05 -11.91 -0.17
N SER A 5 -9.64 -12.74 0.80
CA SER A 5 -10.58 -13.50 1.62
C SER A 5 -11.45 -12.54 2.43
N SER A 6 -12.76 -12.76 2.44
CA SER A 6 -13.72 -11.96 3.23
C SER A 6 -13.38 -11.95 4.73
N LYS A 7 -12.65 -12.96 5.21
CA LYS A 7 -12.13 -13.03 6.59
C LYS A 7 -11.09 -11.96 6.90
N LEU A 8 -10.37 -11.44 5.90
CA LEU A 8 -9.37 -10.39 6.11
C LEU A 8 -9.94 -8.97 6.02
N LEU A 9 -11.13 -8.78 5.45
CA LEU A 9 -11.76 -7.46 5.33
C LEU A 9 -11.90 -6.70 6.66
N PRO A 10 -12.22 -7.34 7.81
CA PRO A 10 -12.29 -6.65 9.10
C PRO A 10 -10.95 -6.02 9.53
N TYR A 11 -9.81 -6.62 9.13
CA TYR A 11 -8.48 -6.13 9.49
C TYR A 11 -8.07 -4.89 8.70
N PHE A 12 -8.70 -4.63 7.55
CA PHE A 12 -8.43 -3.44 6.74
C PHE A 12 -9.36 -2.26 7.08
N LYS A 13 -10.23 -2.41 8.09
CA LYS A 13 -11.12 -1.34 8.53
C LYS A 13 -10.32 -0.22 9.19
N GLY A 14 -10.42 1.00 8.66
CA GLY A 14 -9.73 2.19 9.19
C GLY A 14 -8.44 2.57 8.48
N PHE A 15 -8.01 1.80 7.47
CA PHE A 15 -6.91 2.21 6.60
C PHE A 15 -7.40 3.09 5.44
N SER A 16 -6.58 4.07 5.07
CA SER A 16 -6.86 4.97 3.93
C SER A 16 -6.75 4.30 2.56
N PHE A 17 -6.17 3.10 2.52
CA PHE A 17 -5.94 2.34 1.29
C PHE A 17 -6.87 1.14 1.21
N SER A 18 -7.24 0.74 -0.01
CA SER A 18 -8.00 -0.49 -0.22
C SER A 18 -7.19 -1.70 0.26
N ALA A 19 -7.91 -2.72 0.74
CA ALA A 19 -7.32 -4.00 1.14
C ALA A 19 -6.42 -4.60 0.03
N GLU A 20 -6.81 -4.41 -1.24
CA GLU A 20 -6.06 -4.86 -2.42
C GLU A 20 -4.68 -4.21 -2.52
N ILE A 21 -4.61 -2.89 -2.29
CA ILE A 21 -3.35 -2.15 -2.30
C ILE A 21 -2.45 -2.63 -1.15
N ILE A 22 -3.01 -2.78 0.05
CA ILE A 22 -2.24 -3.22 1.23
C ILE A 22 -1.67 -4.62 1.02
N MET A 23 -2.48 -5.56 0.55
CA MET A 23 -2.05 -6.94 0.27
C MET A 23 -1.02 -7.01 -0.85
N LEU A 24 -1.18 -6.18 -1.90
CA LEU A 24 -0.20 -6.10 -2.98
C LEU A 24 1.16 -5.60 -2.46
N SER A 25 1.17 -4.57 -1.61
CA SER A 25 2.38 -4.04 -0.99
C SER A 25 3.10 -5.07 -0.11
N VAL A 26 2.33 -5.79 0.72
CA VAL A 26 2.86 -6.89 1.55
C VAL A 26 3.42 -8.01 0.67
N TYR A 27 2.71 -8.40 -0.37
CA TYR A 27 3.17 -9.42 -1.31
C TYR A 27 4.49 -9.02 -1.98
N MET A 28 4.58 -7.78 -2.49
CA MET A 28 5.79 -7.30 -3.14
C MET A 28 6.97 -7.20 -2.17
N LYS A 29 6.73 -6.75 -0.94
CA LYS A 29 7.74 -6.73 0.12
C LYS A 29 8.23 -8.12 0.47
N CYS A 30 7.35 -9.09 0.64
CA CYS A 30 7.73 -10.47 0.98
C CYS A 30 8.39 -11.21 -0.19
N ARG A 31 7.94 -10.97 -1.43
CA ARG A 31 8.38 -11.72 -2.62
C ARG A 31 9.69 -11.20 -3.22
N PHE A 32 9.91 -9.89 -3.15
CA PHE A 32 11.02 -9.19 -3.80
C PHE A 32 11.88 -8.39 -2.80
N SER A 33 11.58 -8.43 -1.50
CA SER A 33 12.30 -7.67 -0.46
C SER A 33 12.37 -6.17 -0.75
N LEU A 34 11.34 -5.62 -1.40
CA LEU A 34 11.30 -4.22 -1.79
C LEU A 34 11.37 -3.29 -0.56
N SER A 35 12.09 -2.19 -0.73
CA SER A 35 12.08 -1.11 0.26
C SER A 35 10.74 -0.39 0.24
N TYR A 36 10.43 0.35 1.31
CA TYR A 36 9.21 1.15 1.37
C TYR A 36 9.16 2.21 0.24
N ARG A 37 10.32 2.70 -0.18
CA ARG A 37 10.46 3.67 -1.28
C ARG A 37 10.10 3.06 -2.63
N ASP A 38 10.57 1.84 -2.89
CA ASP A 38 10.22 1.11 -4.11
C ASP A 38 8.71 0.81 -4.14
N LEU A 39 8.12 0.47 -2.99
CA LEU A 39 6.68 0.29 -2.88
C LEU A 39 5.90 1.59 -3.15
N GLU A 40 6.32 2.73 -2.62
CA GLU A 40 5.71 4.03 -2.92
C GLU A 40 5.78 4.35 -4.42
N GLU A 41 6.91 4.10 -5.07
CA GLU A 41 7.07 4.33 -6.50
C GLU A 41 6.17 3.38 -7.32
N MET A 42 6.12 2.10 -6.97
CA MET A 42 5.23 1.12 -7.61
C MET A 42 3.76 1.47 -7.45
N LEU A 43 3.35 1.95 -6.27
CA LEU A 43 1.98 2.39 -6.00
C LEU A 43 1.65 3.68 -6.75
N SER A 44 2.59 4.63 -6.81
CA SER A 44 2.48 5.87 -7.59
C SER A 44 2.28 5.59 -9.08
N ILE A 45 3.03 4.65 -9.67
CA ILE A 45 2.87 4.22 -11.07
C ILE A 45 1.46 3.63 -11.30
N ARG A 46 0.88 2.98 -10.31
CA ARG A 46 -0.49 2.42 -10.36
C ARG A 46 -1.58 3.45 -10.02
N GLY A 47 -1.23 4.72 -9.83
CA GLY A 47 -2.17 5.80 -9.47
C GLY A 47 -2.55 5.84 -7.99
N ALA A 48 -2.01 4.93 -7.16
CA ALA A 48 -2.16 4.96 -5.72
C ALA A 48 -1.06 5.86 -5.13
N LYS A 49 -1.35 7.16 -5.06
CA LYS A 49 -0.44 8.14 -4.46
C LYS A 49 -0.45 8.00 -2.93
N CYS A 50 0.43 7.14 -2.43
CA CYS A 50 0.80 7.11 -1.02
C CYS A 50 1.75 8.27 -0.73
N TYR A 51 1.23 9.48 -0.60
CA TYR A 51 1.98 10.50 0.09
C TYR A 51 1.91 10.11 1.56
N VAL A 52 2.95 9.46 2.10
CA VAL A 52 3.25 9.69 3.52
C VAL A 52 3.23 11.19 3.62
N THR A 53 2.25 11.74 4.34
CA THR A 53 2.23 13.17 4.60
C THR A 53 3.59 13.44 5.22
N LYS A 54 4.48 14.06 4.45
CA LYS A 54 5.41 15.00 5.01
C LYS A 54 4.49 15.97 5.74
N VAL A 55 4.27 15.69 7.03
CA VAL A 55 3.85 16.70 8.00
C VAL A 55 4.69 17.91 7.64
N GLY A 56 4.01 18.98 7.23
CA GLY A 56 4.58 20.02 6.38
C GLY A 56 5.95 20.48 6.85
N TYR A 57 6.93 20.36 5.96
CA TYR A 57 8.08 21.26 5.90
C TYR A 57 8.14 21.75 4.45
N HIS A 58 7.14 22.56 4.09
CA HIS A 58 7.30 23.56 3.04
C HIS A 58 7.70 24.85 3.76
N HIS A 59 8.97 25.22 3.61
CA HIS A 59 9.40 26.62 3.59
C HIS A 59 8.87 27.24 2.29
#